data_AF-A0A928PI59-F1
#
_entry.id   AF-A0A928PI59-F1
#
_cell.length_a   1.000
_cell.length_b   1.000
_cell.length_c   1.000
_cell.angle_alpha   90.00
_cell.angle_beta   90.00
_cell.angle_gamma   90.00
#
_symmetry.space_group_name_H-M   'P 1'
#
loop_
_entity.id
_entity.type
_entity.pdbx_description
1 polymer ?
#
loop_
_entity_poly.entity_id
_entity_poly.type
_entity_poly.pdbx_seq_one_letter_code
_entity_poly.pdbx_strand_id
1 'polypeptide(L)'
;MKKRLISLFLVVLMLVGLSVFSTSAATAYDVWVGGVRVTSQNASNVLGNGTVSYNATSNTLTLNNADIKGRVIADDYLSAGIYAYGKDMTILFYGNNTVTDGGGNNTWSMGLGVESGNLVLKGAKDASLSIVSGYALEYSVGVSVIEDIETPGKGGKLTVESGAVSVSYKGNKLKDAHGMGALIFDMEVRNSDLFSITAPPTENGYSYGINACGAVDVLGVNTVMKVTGSEGFESHGIFAISNWTQNESGGYDLIISADINIGVGAYVTAVGGKAKFYSAGINIDGGIYCDNNARSLVAIGSDTDPVYADETLDHPSCSYGINSYGNLSFKSGTVRAEAGYAYDSCGINALTETEYDTETETYIPLNGDVKIDGANVTTVSKGGYAYSDGMYVGGDLTVSSGSLTAAGGTADATNKDVQTESNAIYAGYGVAITGGTVTLTCKDVANGRDASCGIYAFDPIVLGKDMLVRNAKTDFVAGDTQIKPKSFDVPVVIEKGSTDILLGDVNGDKEVNIKDATAIQKHLAELVVLSSQALEAADFNQDSDVNIKDATAIQKKIAGLV
;
A
#
# COMPACT_ATOMS: atom_id res chain seq x y z
N MET A 1 -47.33 38.91 -75.04
CA MET A 1 -46.16 38.15 -74.52
C MET A 1 -45.75 38.55 -73.10
N LYS A 2 -45.54 39.84 -72.75
CA LYS A 2 -45.03 40.29 -71.42
C LYS A 2 -45.69 39.66 -70.17
N LYS A 3 -47.01 39.46 -70.12
CA LYS A 3 -47.70 38.85 -68.96
C LYS A 3 -47.40 37.36 -68.73
N ARG A 4 -46.99 36.59 -69.76
CA ARG A 4 -46.62 35.16 -69.61
C ARG A 4 -45.17 34.97 -69.15
N LEU A 5 -44.30 35.96 -69.37
CA LEU A 5 -42.90 35.91 -68.92
C LEU A 5 -42.78 36.06 -67.39
N ILE A 6 -43.57 36.95 -66.79
CA ILE A 6 -43.55 37.22 -65.34
C ILE A 6 -44.03 35.98 -64.55
N SER A 7 -45.05 35.28 -65.05
CA SER A 7 -45.56 34.05 -64.41
C SER A 7 -44.55 32.91 -64.47
N LEU A 8 -43.73 32.82 -65.52
CA LEU A 8 -42.68 31.82 -65.62
C LEU A 8 -41.50 32.14 -64.68
N PHE A 9 -41.15 33.42 -64.54
CA PHE A 9 -40.09 33.88 -63.63
C PHE A 9 -40.46 33.64 -62.15
N LEU A 10 -41.72 33.84 -61.76
CA LEU A 10 -42.22 33.52 -60.42
C LEU A 10 -42.21 32.01 -60.11
N VAL A 11 -42.56 31.16 -61.07
CA VAL A 11 -42.49 29.70 -60.89
C VAL A 11 -41.04 29.22 -60.78
N VAL A 12 -40.10 29.80 -61.55
CA VAL A 12 -38.67 29.51 -61.41
C VAL A 12 -38.12 30.00 -60.06
N LEU A 13 -38.53 31.18 -59.56
CA LEU A 13 -38.15 31.61 -58.20
C LEU A 13 -38.71 30.66 -57.11
N MET A 14 -39.94 30.18 -57.25
CA MET A 14 -40.52 29.21 -56.31
C MET A 14 -39.82 27.83 -56.36
N LEU A 15 -39.31 27.42 -57.53
CA LEU A 15 -38.53 26.19 -57.69
C LEU A 15 -37.10 26.31 -57.15
N VAL A 16 -36.47 27.49 -57.24
CA VAL A 16 -35.13 27.74 -56.66
C VAL A 16 -35.20 27.89 -55.13
N GLY A 17 -36.32 28.38 -54.57
CA GLY A 17 -36.57 28.38 -53.12
C GLY A 17 -36.86 27.01 -52.50
N LEU A 18 -36.95 25.96 -53.33
CA LEU A 18 -37.21 24.57 -52.94
C LEU A 18 -35.97 23.67 -53.11
N SER A 19 -34.77 24.25 -53.01
CA SER A 19 -33.57 23.49 -52.68
C SER A 19 -33.77 22.85 -51.30
N VAL A 20 -34.19 21.59 -51.30
CA VAL A 20 -34.29 20.78 -50.09
C VAL A 20 -32.88 20.68 -49.52
N PHE A 21 -32.58 21.50 -48.52
CA PHE A 21 -31.39 21.34 -47.71
C PHE A 21 -31.57 20.01 -46.99
N SER A 22 -30.98 18.96 -47.56
CA SER A 22 -30.83 17.67 -46.90
C SER A 22 -29.87 17.88 -45.74
N THR A 23 -30.39 18.38 -44.62
CA THR A 23 -29.69 18.38 -43.34
C THR A 23 -29.45 16.93 -42.99
N SER A 24 -28.27 16.41 -43.34
CA SER A 24 -27.86 15.09 -42.90
C SER A 24 -27.98 15.04 -41.39
N ALA A 25 -28.69 14.03 -40.88
CA ALA A 25 -28.84 13.85 -39.45
C ALA A 25 -27.44 13.86 -38.81
N ALA A 26 -27.27 14.64 -37.76
CA ALA A 26 -25.98 14.75 -37.10
C ALA A 26 -25.60 13.39 -36.52
N THR A 27 -24.46 12.82 -36.93
CA THR A 27 -23.91 11.62 -36.28
C THR A 27 -23.71 11.92 -34.80
N ALA A 28 -24.39 11.20 -33.91
CA ALA A 28 -24.15 11.25 -32.47
C ALA A 28 -22.97 10.34 -32.09
N TYR A 29 -22.20 10.73 -31.08
CA TYR A 29 -20.94 10.05 -30.73
C TYR A 29 -20.95 9.33 -29.38
N ASP A 30 -22.09 9.22 -28.71
CA ASP A 30 -22.23 8.59 -27.37
C ASP A 30 -21.23 9.14 -26.34
N VAL A 31 -21.07 10.46 -26.40
CA VAL A 31 -20.38 11.29 -25.43
C VAL A 31 -21.35 12.40 -25.01
N TRP A 32 -21.37 12.72 -23.73
CA TRP A 32 -22.16 13.80 -23.15
C TRP A 32 -21.26 14.70 -22.31
N VAL A 33 -21.44 16.02 -22.43
CA VAL A 33 -20.74 17.02 -21.61
C VAL A 33 -21.76 18.01 -21.08
N GLY A 34 -21.91 18.10 -19.76
CA GLY A 34 -22.89 18.96 -19.10
C GLY A 34 -24.35 18.71 -19.55
N GLY A 35 -24.67 17.45 -19.87
CA GLY A 35 -25.94 17.03 -20.47
C GLY A 35 -26.07 17.24 -21.98
N VAL A 36 -25.12 17.91 -22.65
CA VAL A 36 -25.13 18.08 -24.11
C VAL A 36 -24.52 16.84 -24.77
N ARG A 37 -25.31 16.10 -25.55
CA ARG A 37 -24.80 14.99 -26.38
C ARG A 37 -23.93 15.54 -27.51
N VAL A 38 -22.75 14.97 -27.69
CA VAL A 38 -21.82 15.35 -28.75
C VAL A 38 -22.24 14.72 -30.07
N THR A 39 -22.18 15.52 -31.13
CA THR A 39 -22.53 15.17 -32.50
C THR A 39 -21.55 15.78 -33.49
N SER A 40 -21.56 15.31 -34.73
CA SER A 40 -20.80 15.90 -35.84
C SER A 40 -21.04 17.40 -36.07
N GLN A 41 -22.17 17.96 -35.61
CA GLN A 41 -22.50 19.39 -35.78
C GLN A 41 -21.97 20.29 -34.65
N ASN A 42 -21.89 19.81 -33.41
CA ASN A 42 -21.40 20.59 -32.26
C ASN A 42 -19.99 20.19 -31.79
N ALA A 43 -19.37 19.16 -32.37
CA ALA A 43 -18.07 18.64 -31.96
C ALA A 43 -16.96 19.71 -31.84
N SER A 44 -16.92 20.73 -32.71
CA SER A 44 -15.91 21.81 -32.61
C SER A 44 -16.14 22.80 -31.45
N ASN A 45 -17.33 22.81 -30.85
CA ASN A 45 -17.71 23.71 -29.75
C ASN A 45 -18.92 23.13 -29.00
N VAL A 46 -18.69 22.11 -28.17
CA VAL A 46 -19.74 21.25 -27.60
C VAL A 46 -20.75 22.04 -26.77
N LEU A 47 -20.27 23.00 -25.97
CA LEU A 47 -21.08 23.82 -25.06
C LEU A 47 -21.46 25.20 -25.63
N GLY A 48 -21.09 25.50 -26.89
CA GLY A 48 -21.31 26.80 -27.52
C GLY A 48 -20.40 27.95 -27.03
N ASN A 49 -19.68 27.79 -25.93
CA ASN A 49 -18.85 28.80 -25.28
C ASN A 49 -17.36 28.80 -25.71
N GLY A 50 -16.93 27.85 -26.54
CA GLY A 50 -15.56 27.74 -27.04
C GLY A 50 -14.56 27.04 -26.11
N THR A 51 -14.97 26.53 -24.95
CA THR A 51 -14.05 25.89 -23.98
C THR A 51 -13.96 24.37 -24.10
N VAL A 52 -14.87 23.74 -24.85
CA VAL A 52 -14.92 22.28 -25.04
C VAL A 52 -15.06 21.92 -26.52
N SER A 53 -14.20 21.03 -27.02
CA SER A 53 -14.31 20.43 -28.35
C SER A 53 -14.02 18.92 -28.33
N TYR A 54 -14.44 18.20 -29.36
CA TYR A 54 -14.32 16.75 -29.48
C TYR A 54 -13.80 16.34 -30.87
N ASN A 55 -12.83 15.42 -30.90
CA ASN A 55 -12.34 14.78 -32.12
C ASN A 55 -12.79 13.31 -32.14
N ALA A 56 -13.72 13.00 -33.05
CA ALA A 56 -14.28 11.66 -33.20
C ALA A 56 -13.34 10.64 -33.88
N THR A 57 -12.24 11.07 -34.51
CA THR A 57 -11.23 10.17 -35.09
C THR A 57 -10.27 9.62 -34.03
N SER A 58 -10.03 10.39 -32.96
CA SER A 58 -9.10 10.04 -31.88
C SER A 58 -9.77 9.88 -30.51
N ASN A 59 -11.12 9.84 -30.48
CA ASN A 59 -11.96 9.89 -29.27
C ASN A 59 -11.44 10.87 -28.21
N THR A 60 -11.10 12.09 -28.65
CA THR A 60 -10.41 13.07 -27.80
C THR A 60 -11.32 14.24 -27.48
N LEU A 61 -11.63 14.43 -26.20
CA LEU A 61 -12.24 15.64 -25.68
C LEU A 61 -11.14 16.64 -25.30
N THR A 62 -11.22 17.88 -25.77
CA THR A 62 -10.29 18.95 -25.42
C THR A 62 -11.01 19.98 -24.54
N LEU A 63 -10.46 20.22 -23.35
CA LEU A 63 -10.91 21.21 -22.37
C LEU A 63 -9.92 22.38 -22.34
N ASN A 64 -10.41 23.62 -22.41
CA ASN A 64 -9.59 24.82 -22.31
C ASN A 64 -10.29 25.87 -21.42
N ASN A 65 -9.86 25.96 -20.16
CA ASN A 65 -10.51 26.77 -19.12
C ASN A 65 -12.02 26.51 -19.04
N ALA A 66 -12.43 25.24 -19.15
CA ALA A 66 -13.81 24.83 -19.19
C ALA A 66 -14.42 24.74 -17.79
N ASP A 67 -15.60 25.33 -17.58
CA ASP A 67 -16.46 25.03 -16.45
C ASP A 67 -17.68 24.24 -16.92
N ILE A 68 -17.73 22.96 -16.55
CA ILE A 68 -18.72 21.97 -16.97
C ILE A 68 -19.62 21.66 -15.78
N LYS A 69 -20.93 21.90 -15.94
CA LYS A 69 -21.94 21.54 -14.93
C LYS A 69 -22.75 20.35 -15.39
N GLY A 70 -22.65 19.25 -14.65
CA GLY A 70 -23.32 17.98 -14.95
C GLY A 70 -24.84 18.04 -14.85
N ARG A 71 -25.48 17.07 -15.50
CA ARG A 71 -26.94 16.93 -15.61
C ARG A 71 -27.31 15.45 -15.71
N VAL A 72 -28.59 15.15 -15.51
CA VAL A 72 -29.19 13.83 -15.80
C VAL A 72 -28.99 13.50 -17.28
N ILE A 73 -28.60 12.25 -17.57
CA ILE A 73 -28.32 11.72 -18.91
C ILE A 73 -29.28 10.56 -19.26
N ALA A 74 -29.68 9.76 -18.27
CA ALA A 74 -30.65 8.68 -18.41
C ALA A 74 -31.69 8.77 -17.28
N ASP A 75 -32.94 9.13 -17.62
CA ASP A 75 -34.20 9.09 -16.85
C ASP A 75 -34.07 8.84 -15.33
N ASP A 76 -33.57 9.85 -14.60
CA ASP A 76 -33.34 9.87 -13.15
C ASP A 76 -32.48 8.70 -12.59
N TYR A 77 -31.79 7.94 -13.43
CA TYR A 77 -30.87 6.87 -13.04
C TYR A 77 -29.42 7.38 -12.93
N LEU A 78 -28.96 8.13 -13.93
CA LEU A 78 -27.58 8.63 -14.03
C LEU A 78 -27.54 10.13 -14.32
N SER A 79 -26.80 10.89 -13.51
CA SER A 79 -26.26 12.20 -13.89
C SER A 79 -24.76 12.18 -14.04
N ALA A 80 -24.22 12.97 -14.98
CA ALA A 80 -22.78 13.15 -15.08
C ALA A 80 -22.34 14.55 -15.56
N GLY A 81 -21.13 14.94 -15.14
CA GLY A 81 -20.40 16.07 -15.71
C GLY A 81 -19.91 15.80 -17.13
N ILE A 82 -19.19 14.70 -17.30
CA ILE A 82 -18.79 14.12 -18.60
C ILE A 82 -19.14 12.63 -18.57
N TYR A 83 -19.67 12.08 -19.65
CA TYR A 83 -19.92 10.64 -19.77
C TYR A 83 -19.67 10.14 -21.20
N ALA A 84 -19.11 8.94 -21.35
CA ALA A 84 -18.89 8.27 -22.63
C ALA A 84 -19.22 6.78 -22.52
N TYR A 85 -19.81 6.20 -23.57
CA TYR A 85 -20.26 4.81 -23.59
C TYR A 85 -19.67 4.03 -24.77
N GLY A 86 -19.15 2.84 -24.51
CA GLY A 86 -18.70 1.86 -25.50
C GLY A 86 -17.45 2.28 -26.29
N LYS A 87 -16.54 3.07 -25.68
CA LYS A 87 -15.26 3.47 -26.30
C LYS A 87 -14.25 4.00 -25.30
N ASP A 88 -12.97 3.86 -25.66
CA ASP A 88 -11.88 4.59 -25.04
C ASP A 88 -12.05 6.11 -25.21
N MET A 89 -11.72 6.87 -24.18
CA MET A 89 -11.78 8.33 -24.14
C MET A 89 -10.42 8.93 -23.74
N THR A 90 -9.94 9.92 -24.49
CA THR A 90 -8.83 10.78 -24.06
C THR A 90 -9.35 12.18 -23.74
N ILE A 91 -8.97 12.74 -22.59
CA ILE A 91 -9.21 14.14 -22.26
C ILE A 91 -7.88 14.89 -22.26
N LEU A 92 -7.73 15.84 -23.18
CA LEU A 92 -6.66 16.83 -23.19
C LEU A 92 -7.13 18.09 -22.47
N PHE A 93 -6.41 18.57 -21.46
CA PHE A 93 -6.84 19.76 -20.71
C PHE A 93 -5.76 20.86 -20.64
N TYR A 94 -6.21 22.10 -20.85
CA TYR A 94 -5.40 23.32 -20.88
C TYR A 94 -5.97 24.36 -19.90
N GLY A 95 -5.10 25.09 -19.20
CA GLY A 95 -5.54 26.05 -18.18
C GLY A 95 -6.26 25.36 -17.01
N ASN A 96 -7.18 26.06 -16.36
CA ASN A 96 -7.89 25.56 -15.18
C ASN A 96 -9.31 25.13 -15.52
N ASN A 97 -9.60 23.82 -15.38
CA ASN A 97 -10.85 23.22 -15.80
C ASN A 97 -11.61 22.65 -14.59
N THR A 98 -12.92 22.81 -14.59
CA THR A 98 -13.82 22.29 -13.55
C THR A 98 -14.93 21.46 -14.18
N VAL A 99 -15.16 20.27 -13.63
CA VAL A 99 -16.27 19.38 -13.95
C VAL A 99 -17.02 19.15 -12.64
N THR A 100 -18.22 19.71 -12.52
CA THR A 100 -19.04 19.60 -11.29
C THR A 100 -20.40 19.01 -11.65
N ASP A 101 -20.69 17.79 -11.24
CA ASP A 101 -22.07 17.32 -11.28
C ASP A 101 -22.89 17.95 -10.14
N GLY A 102 -24.12 18.35 -10.48
CA GLY A 102 -25.08 18.83 -9.48
C GLY A 102 -25.53 17.70 -8.55
N GLY A 103 -25.60 16.48 -9.10
CA GLY A 103 -26.28 15.35 -8.49
C GLY A 103 -27.78 15.53 -8.56
N GLY A 104 -28.51 14.73 -7.77
CA GLY A 104 -29.98 14.76 -7.79
C GLY A 104 -30.56 13.69 -6.89
N ASN A 105 -31.71 13.15 -7.27
CA ASN A 105 -32.24 11.91 -6.70
C ASN A 105 -31.90 10.72 -7.60
N ASN A 106 -30.75 10.78 -8.28
CA ASN A 106 -30.32 9.75 -9.21
C ASN A 106 -29.61 8.63 -8.48
N THR A 107 -29.76 7.38 -8.94
CA THR A 107 -28.99 6.23 -8.42
C THR A 107 -27.49 6.51 -8.49
N TRP A 108 -27.02 7.01 -9.64
CA TRP A 108 -25.63 7.37 -9.91
C TRP A 108 -25.45 8.86 -10.18
N SER A 109 -24.40 9.44 -9.59
CA SER A 109 -23.89 10.78 -9.91
C SER A 109 -22.39 10.68 -10.20
N MET A 110 -22.00 10.92 -11.44
CA MET A 110 -20.61 10.84 -11.90
C MET A 110 -20.00 12.23 -12.14
N GLY A 111 -18.78 12.48 -11.68
CA GLY A 111 -18.03 13.64 -12.17
C GLY A 111 -17.66 13.42 -13.64
N LEU A 112 -17.01 12.28 -13.90
CA LEU A 112 -16.61 11.80 -15.22
C LEU A 112 -16.87 10.28 -15.28
N GLY A 113 -17.67 9.80 -16.22
CA GLY A 113 -17.84 8.35 -16.48
C GLY A 113 -17.32 7.92 -17.85
N VAL A 114 -16.68 6.76 -17.92
CA VAL A 114 -16.44 5.99 -19.14
C VAL A 114 -16.93 4.57 -18.90
N GLU A 115 -17.88 4.13 -19.72
CA GLU A 115 -18.47 2.80 -19.64
C GLU A 115 -18.05 1.98 -20.86
N SER A 116 -17.67 0.72 -20.65
CA SER A 116 -17.13 -0.18 -21.69
C SER A 116 -15.97 0.46 -22.49
N GLY A 117 -14.97 0.99 -21.80
CA GLY A 117 -13.76 1.59 -22.40
C GLY A 117 -12.74 2.09 -21.38
N ASN A 118 -11.57 2.52 -21.86
CA ASN A 118 -10.49 3.09 -21.04
C ASN A 118 -10.55 4.63 -21.00
N LEU A 119 -9.95 5.25 -19.98
CA LEU A 119 -9.88 6.70 -19.84
C LEU A 119 -8.42 7.17 -19.74
N VAL A 120 -8.04 8.17 -20.52
CA VAL A 120 -6.72 8.80 -20.47
C VAL A 120 -6.83 10.30 -20.24
N LEU A 121 -6.22 10.82 -19.17
CA LEU A 121 -6.18 12.24 -18.83
C LEU A 121 -4.78 12.80 -19.11
N LYS A 122 -4.67 13.88 -19.91
CA LYS A 122 -3.40 14.54 -20.23
C LYS A 122 -3.51 16.06 -20.11
N GLY A 123 -2.86 16.63 -19.09
CA GLY A 123 -2.75 18.07 -18.92
C GLY A 123 -1.58 18.66 -19.68
N ALA A 124 -1.75 19.86 -20.22
CA ALA A 124 -0.61 20.71 -20.56
C ALA A 124 0.15 21.13 -19.29
N LYS A 125 1.37 21.65 -19.45
CA LYS A 125 2.16 22.19 -18.33
C LYS A 125 1.34 23.27 -17.58
N ASP A 126 1.37 23.21 -16.25
CA ASP A 126 0.65 24.11 -15.34
C ASP A 126 -0.90 24.06 -15.50
N ALA A 127 -1.46 23.06 -16.21
CA ALA A 127 -2.90 22.90 -16.37
C ALA A 127 -3.51 22.07 -15.23
N SER A 128 -4.77 22.37 -14.90
CA SER A 128 -5.53 21.66 -13.88
C SER A 128 -6.89 21.18 -14.37
N LEU A 129 -7.34 20.06 -13.82
CA LEU A 129 -8.68 19.49 -14.01
C LEU A 129 -9.26 19.07 -12.64
N SER A 130 -10.28 19.78 -12.18
CA SER A 130 -11.00 19.46 -10.95
C SER A 130 -12.33 18.79 -11.26
N ILE A 131 -12.53 17.58 -10.76
CA ILE A 131 -13.69 16.71 -11.01
C ILE A 131 -14.41 16.52 -9.67
N VAL A 132 -15.67 16.91 -9.60
CA VAL A 132 -16.49 16.81 -8.39
C VAL A 132 -17.86 16.24 -8.76
N SER A 133 -18.19 15.03 -8.31
CA SER A 133 -19.56 14.50 -8.48
C SER A 133 -20.55 15.13 -7.49
N GLY A 134 -21.84 14.93 -7.75
CA GLY A 134 -22.93 15.43 -6.92
C GLY A 134 -23.41 14.43 -5.89
N TYR A 135 -24.47 14.78 -5.16
CA TYR A 135 -25.16 13.80 -4.31
C TYR A 135 -25.91 12.77 -5.15
N ALA A 136 -25.76 11.50 -4.82
CA ALA A 136 -26.50 10.37 -5.39
C ALA A 136 -27.45 9.74 -4.35
N LEU A 137 -28.33 8.85 -4.79
CA LEU A 137 -29.01 7.91 -3.88
C LEU A 137 -28.02 6.84 -3.40
N GLU A 138 -27.34 6.16 -4.33
CA GLU A 138 -26.50 4.99 -4.07
C GLU A 138 -25.02 5.22 -4.41
N TYR A 139 -24.70 5.80 -5.58
CA TYR A 139 -23.34 5.86 -6.10
C TYR A 139 -22.91 7.28 -6.49
N SER A 140 -22.22 7.97 -5.58
CA SER A 140 -21.64 9.30 -5.80
C SER A 140 -20.17 9.15 -6.20
N VAL A 141 -19.87 9.12 -7.50
CA VAL A 141 -18.57 8.69 -8.04
C VAL A 141 -17.82 9.83 -8.76
N GLY A 142 -16.62 10.18 -8.33
CA GLY A 142 -15.81 11.23 -8.96
C GLY A 142 -15.43 10.89 -10.40
N VAL A 143 -14.71 9.78 -10.60
CA VAL A 143 -14.35 9.21 -11.90
C VAL A 143 -14.77 7.74 -11.95
N SER A 144 -15.47 7.31 -13.00
CA SER A 144 -15.84 5.90 -13.21
C SER A 144 -15.25 5.38 -14.53
N VAL A 145 -14.65 4.20 -14.52
CA VAL A 145 -14.13 3.48 -15.70
C VAL A 145 -14.48 1.99 -15.59
N ILE A 146 -15.73 1.64 -15.93
CA ILE A 146 -16.34 0.33 -15.66
C ILE A 146 -16.87 -0.33 -16.94
N GLU A 147 -17.11 -1.64 -16.91
CA GLU A 147 -17.71 -2.37 -18.05
C GLU A 147 -19.19 -2.01 -18.18
N ASP A 148 -19.91 -2.09 -17.05
CA ASP A 148 -21.34 -1.87 -16.89
C ASP A 148 -21.60 -1.26 -15.49
N ILE A 149 -22.54 -0.33 -15.41
CA ILE A 149 -23.01 0.29 -14.16
C ILE A 149 -23.68 -0.75 -13.23
N GLU A 150 -24.28 -1.82 -13.76
CA GLU A 150 -24.94 -2.86 -12.97
C GLU A 150 -23.96 -3.89 -12.36
N THR A 151 -22.71 -3.96 -12.82
CA THR A 151 -21.70 -4.92 -12.31
C THR A 151 -20.34 -4.27 -12.00
N PRO A 152 -20.28 -3.36 -10.99
CA PRO A 152 -19.01 -2.82 -10.50
C PRO A 152 -18.12 -3.96 -9.99
N GLY A 153 -16.97 -4.15 -10.65
CA GLY A 153 -16.17 -5.38 -10.54
C GLY A 153 -15.35 -5.68 -11.79
N LYS A 154 -15.78 -5.15 -12.94
CA LYS A 154 -15.05 -5.18 -14.22
C LYS A 154 -15.04 -3.80 -14.85
N GLY A 155 -14.00 -3.51 -15.64
CA GLY A 155 -13.84 -2.18 -16.21
C GLY A 155 -12.60 -1.99 -17.07
N GLY A 156 -12.39 -0.75 -17.46
CA GLY A 156 -11.19 -0.30 -18.17
C GLY A 156 -10.16 0.32 -17.24
N LYS A 157 -9.04 0.72 -17.83
CA LYS A 157 -7.94 1.40 -17.14
C LYS A 157 -8.13 2.92 -17.12
N LEU A 158 -7.96 3.54 -15.96
CA LEU A 158 -7.74 5.00 -15.83
C LEU A 158 -6.25 5.31 -15.92
N THR A 159 -5.83 6.05 -16.94
CA THR A 159 -4.46 6.56 -17.07
C THR A 159 -4.42 8.07 -16.87
N VAL A 160 -3.56 8.56 -15.97
CA VAL A 160 -3.24 9.98 -15.80
C VAL A 160 -1.80 10.21 -16.25
N GLU A 161 -1.59 10.92 -17.36
CA GLU A 161 -0.25 11.08 -17.97
C GLU A 161 0.49 12.37 -17.65
N SER A 162 -0.22 13.44 -17.28
CA SER A 162 0.37 14.76 -17.05
C SER A 162 -0.64 15.77 -16.47
N GLY A 163 -0.12 16.87 -15.92
CA GLY A 163 -0.90 17.96 -15.33
C GLY A 163 -1.42 17.65 -13.93
N ALA A 164 -2.15 18.59 -13.34
CA ALA A 164 -2.79 18.40 -12.04
C ALA A 164 -4.25 17.95 -12.20
N VAL A 165 -4.63 16.83 -11.60
CA VAL A 165 -6.01 16.31 -11.59
C VAL A 165 -6.47 16.14 -10.15
N SER A 166 -7.56 16.81 -9.77
CA SER A 166 -8.18 16.65 -8.45
C SER A 166 -9.56 16.03 -8.58
N VAL A 167 -9.85 14.95 -7.87
CA VAL A 167 -11.15 14.26 -7.90
C VAL A 167 -11.80 14.32 -6.52
N SER A 168 -13.12 14.47 -6.47
CA SER A 168 -13.94 14.42 -5.26
C SER A 168 -15.37 13.99 -5.62
N TYR A 169 -16.13 13.65 -4.59
CA TYR A 169 -17.58 13.47 -4.67
C TYR A 169 -18.26 14.29 -3.56
N LYS A 170 -19.59 14.18 -3.41
CA LYS A 170 -20.35 14.79 -2.30
C LYS A 170 -20.97 13.78 -1.34
N GLY A 171 -21.17 12.53 -1.77
CA GLY A 171 -21.71 11.44 -0.96
C GLY A 171 -23.13 11.04 -1.33
N ASN A 172 -23.71 10.15 -0.53
CA ASN A 172 -24.94 9.43 -0.85
C ASN A 172 -26.07 9.76 0.13
N LYS A 173 -27.29 9.33 -0.22
CA LYS A 173 -28.51 9.59 0.58
C LYS A 173 -29.06 8.34 1.27
N LEU A 174 -28.85 7.15 0.71
CA LEU A 174 -29.35 5.91 1.28
C LEU A 174 -28.37 5.33 2.31
N LYS A 175 -28.88 4.45 3.18
CA LYS A 175 -28.04 3.65 4.07
C LYS A 175 -27.20 2.68 3.25
N ASP A 176 -25.95 2.43 3.66
CA ASP A 176 -25.05 1.42 3.10
C ASP A 176 -24.66 1.66 1.62
N ALA A 177 -24.84 2.91 1.16
CA ALA A 177 -24.53 3.40 -0.19
C ALA A 177 -23.05 3.81 -0.36
N HIS A 178 -22.50 3.78 -1.57
CA HIS A 178 -21.06 3.91 -1.84
C HIS A 178 -20.66 5.22 -2.53
N GLY A 179 -19.91 6.08 -1.84
CA GLY A 179 -19.34 7.30 -2.41
C GLY A 179 -17.91 7.02 -2.83
N MET A 180 -17.51 7.27 -4.07
CA MET A 180 -16.21 6.85 -4.58
C MET A 180 -15.48 7.99 -5.30
N GLY A 181 -14.18 8.16 -5.10
CA GLY A 181 -13.38 9.13 -5.84
C GLY A 181 -13.06 8.60 -7.22
N ALA A 182 -12.57 7.37 -7.31
CA ALA A 182 -12.52 6.59 -8.53
C ALA A 182 -13.16 5.21 -8.35
N LEU A 183 -13.92 4.74 -9.34
CA LEU A 183 -14.39 3.35 -9.47
C LEU A 183 -13.89 2.81 -10.81
N ILE A 184 -13.01 1.82 -10.78
CA ILE A 184 -12.19 1.45 -11.94
C ILE A 184 -11.83 -0.04 -11.89
N PHE A 185 -11.28 -0.56 -12.99
CA PHE A 185 -10.52 -1.81 -12.94
C PHE A 185 -9.05 -1.50 -12.63
N ASP A 186 -8.27 -1.12 -13.63
CA ASP A 186 -6.87 -0.73 -13.46
C ASP A 186 -6.72 0.81 -13.35
N MET A 187 -5.62 1.28 -12.74
CA MET A 187 -5.16 2.67 -12.88
C MET A 187 -3.66 2.76 -13.15
N GLU A 188 -3.24 3.81 -13.83
CA GLU A 188 -1.83 4.20 -13.88
C GLU A 188 -1.69 5.72 -13.82
N VAL A 189 -0.93 6.21 -12.85
CA VAL A 189 -0.55 7.61 -12.74
C VAL A 189 0.93 7.73 -13.11
N ARG A 190 1.24 8.46 -14.17
CA ARG A 190 2.60 8.72 -14.63
C ARG A 190 2.81 10.19 -14.95
N ASN A 191 3.98 10.74 -14.62
CA ASN A 191 4.39 12.13 -14.90
C ASN A 191 3.37 13.23 -14.53
N SER A 192 2.50 12.96 -13.55
CA SER A 192 1.45 13.88 -13.09
C SER A 192 2.00 14.84 -12.02
N ASP A 193 1.76 16.15 -12.18
CA ASP A 193 2.19 17.17 -11.23
C ASP A 193 1.51 16.97 -9.85
N LEU A 194 0.25 16.51 -9.89
CA LEU A 194 -0.53 16.07 -8.73
C LEU A 194 -1.78 15.31 -9.23
N PHE A 195 -1.90 14.02 -8.90
CA PHE A 195 -3.19 13.34 -8.89
C PHE A 195 -3.71 13.27 -7.45
N SER A 196 -4.77 14.03 -7.15
CA SER A 196 -5.35 14.04 -5.80
C SER A 196 -6.79 13.55 -5.78
N ILE A 197 -7.16 12.73 -4.80
CA ILE A 197 -8.55 12.34 -4.56
C ILE A 197 -8.97 12.73 -3.14
N THR A 198 -10.13 13.36 -3.02
CA THR A 198 -10.77 13.70 -1.74
C THR A 198 -12.06 12.90 -1.56
N ALA A 199 -12.07 12.06 -0.53
CA ALA A 199 -13.19 11.22 -0.14
C ALA A 199 -13.88 11.81 1.11
N PRO A 200 -14.94 12.64 0.97
CA PRO A 200 -15.58 13.26 2.12
C PRO A 200 -16.25 12.23 3.05
N PRO A 201 -16.37 12.52 4.35
CA PRO A 201 -17.19 11.70 5.26
C PRO A 201 -18.63 11.62 4.78
N THR A 202 -19.17 10.41 4.80
CA THR A 202 -20.54 10.05 4.41
C THR A 202 -21.36 9.74 5.66
N GLU A 203 -22.48 10.44 5.86
CA GLU A 203 -23.33 10.26 7.06
C GLU A 203 -24.12 8.93 7.06
N ASN A 204 -24.36 8.35 5.88
CA ASN A 204 -25.27 7.21 5.70
C ASN A 204 -24.64 6.01 4.99
N GLY A 205 -23.34 5.98 4.69
CA GLY A 205 -22.79 4.85 3.94
C GLY A 205 -21.29 4.91 3.80
N TYR A 206 -20.78 4.04 2.93
CA TYR A 206 -19.36 3.91 2.67
C TYR A 206 -18.81 5.08 1.85
N SER A 207 -17.57 5.41 2.13
CA SER A 207 -16.74 6.35 1.40
C SER A 207 -15.59 5.57 0.75
N TYR A 208 -15.06 6.00 -0.38
CA TYR A 208 -13.88 5.42 -1.00
C TYR A 208 -13.14 6.50 -1.77
N GLY A 209 -11.89 6.77 -1.47
CA GLY A 209 -10.93 7.36 -2.41
C GLY A 209 -10.90 6.63 -3.75
N ILE A 210 -10.55 5.34 -3.77
CA ILE A 210 -10.56 4.53 -4.99
C ILE A 210 -11.14 3.15 -4.64
N ASN A 211 -11.97 2.61 -5.53
CA ASN A 211 -12.27 1.18 -5.60
C ASN A 211 -11.70 0.68 -6.94
N ALA A 212 -10.71 -0.21 -6.88
CA ALA A 212 -9.96 -0.68 -8.05
C ALA A 212 -9.90 -2.21 -8.09
N CYS A 213 -10.70 -2.81 -8.96
CA CYS A 213 -10.79 -4.28 -9.03
C CYS A 213 -9.57 -4.94 -9.71
N GLY A 214 -8.70 -4.15 -10.34
CA GLY A 214 -7.44 -4.55 -10.98
C GLY A 214 -6.23 -3.83 -10.36
N ALA A 215 -5.12 -3.77 -11.11
CA ALA A 215 -3.85 -3.23 -10.64
C ALA A 215 -3.81 -1.70 -10.70
N VAL A 216 -3.08 -1.07 -9.77
CA VAL A 216 -2.92 0.39 -9.78
C VAL A 216 -1.44 0.80 -9.67
N ASP A 217 -0.94 1.43 -10.72
CA ASP A 217 0.47 1.80 -10.88
C ASP A 217 0.70 3.30 -10.60
N VAL A 218 1.73 3.65 -9.82
CA VAL A 218 2.19 5.05 -9.68
C VAL A 218 3.67 5.15 -10.06
N LEU A 219 3.93 5.70 -11.24
CA LEU A 219 5.22 5.59 -11.93
C LEU A 219 5.87 6.95 -12.21
N GLY A 220 7.20 7.03 -12.03
CA GLY A 220 8.01 8.16 -12.48
C GLY A 220 8.37 9.18 -11.39
N VAL A 221 9.51 9.84 -11.59
CA VAL A 221 10.28 10.58 -10.56
C VAL A 221 9.63 11.85 -10.00
N ASN A 222 8.61 12.39 -10.67
CA ASN A 222 7.89 13.60 -10.26
C ASN A 222 6.39 13.35 -10.01
N THR A 223 5.94 12.10 -10.06
CA THR A 223 4.53 11.76 -9.92
C THR A 223 4.10 11.86 -8.46
N VAL A 224 3.15 12.75 -8.17
CA VAL A 224 2.56 12.86 -6.83
C VAL A 224 1.12 12.33 -6.87
N MET A 225 0.86 11.23 -6.16
CA MET A 225 -0.48 10.76 -5.88
C MET A 225 -0.85 11.05 -4.41
N LYS A 226 -2.05 11.58 -4.17
CA LYS A 226 -2.56 11.88 -2.83
C LYS A 226 -4.02 11.48 -2.72
N VAL A 227 -4.36 10.59 -1.82
CA VAL A 227 -5.76 10.29 -1.50
C VAL A 227 -6.00 10.61 -0.03
N THR A 228 -7.11 11.28 0.26
CA THR A 228 -7.48 11.68 1.63
C THR A 228 -8.97 11.53 1.81
N GLY A 229 -9.41 10.83 2.86
CA GLY A 229 -10.83 10.76 3.18
C GLY A 229 -11.14 10.18 4.54
N SER A 230 -12.44 10.01 4.80
CA SER A 230 -12.91 9.21 5.95
C SER A 230 -12.65 7.73 5.72
N GLU A 231 -12.61 7.31 4.45
CA GLU A 231 -12.25 5.99 3.94
C GLU A 231 -11.80 6.16 2.44
N GLY A 232 -10.60 5.75 2.00
CA GLY A 232 -10.18 5.58 0.59
C GLY A 232 -9.06 4.62 0.10
N PHE A 233 -9.39 3.35 -0.21
CA PHE A 233 -8.75 2.34 -1.12
C PHE A 233 -9.16 0.88 -0.80
N GLU A 234 -9.83 0.19 -1.72
CA GLU A 234 -9.85 -1.28 -1.79
C GLU A 234 -9.30 -1.70 -3.17
N SER A 235 -8.41 -2.68 -3.21
CA SER A 235 -8.02 -3.35 -4.45
C SER A 235 -7.72 -4.83 -4.28
N HIS A 236 -8.13 -5.58 -5.31
CA HIS A 236 -7.90 -7.01 -5.47
C HIS A 236 -6.73 -7.30 -6.44
N GLY A 237 -5.83 -6.33 -6.66
CA GLY A 237 -4.64 -6.44 -7.50
C GLY A 237 -3.46 -5.60 -6.99
N ILE A 238 -2.28 -5.81 -7.57
CA ILE A 238 -1.01 -5.17 -7.15
C ILE A 238 -1.12 -3.63 -7.18
N PHE A 239 -0.76 -2.93 -6.09
CA PHE A 239 -0.95 -1.47 -5.94
C PHE A 239 0.10 -0.73 -5.09
N ALA A 240 0.34 0.56 -5.37
CA ALA A 240 0.96 1.54 -4.44
C ALA A 240 0.41 2.98 -4.60
N ILE A 241 -0.12 3.77 -3.63
CA ILE A 241 -0.63 3.58 -2.24
C ILE A 241 -1.72 4.68 -1.96
N SER A 242 -2.78 4.37 -1.20
CA SER A 242 -3.79 5.31 -0.65
C SER A 242 -4.70 4.73 0.46
N ASN A 243 -5.34 5.58 1.27
CA ASN A 243 -5.79 5.25 2.63
C ASN A 243 -7.31 4.95 2.84
N TRP A 244 -7.76 3.72 3.21
CA TRP A 244 -9.18 3.30 3.50
C TRP A 244 -9.52 2.92 4.92
N THR A 245 -10.80 2.97 5.27
CA THR A 245 -11.29 2.77 6.64
C THR A 245 -12.55 1.94 6.54
N GLN A 246 -12.85 1.09 7.51
CA GLN A 246 -14.10 0.32 7.50
C GLN A 246 -14.87 0.58 8.79
N ASN A 247 -15.95 1.32 8.67
CA ASN A 247 -16.73 1.75 9.83
C ASN A 247 -17.84 0.76 10.21
N GLU A 248 -17.49 -0.26 10.99
CA GLU A 248 -18.11 -0.37 12.32
C GLU A 248 -17.01 -0.25 13.38
N SER A 249 -16.64 1.00 13.69
CA SER A 249 -15.72 1.38 14.77
C SER A 249 -14.21 1.01 14.63
N GLY A 250 -13.75 0.55 13.46
CA GLY A 250 -12.33 0.43 13.07
C GLY A 250 -11.84 1.59 12.17
N GLY A 251 -10.52 1.82 12.10
CA GLY A 251 -9.91 3.10 11.68
C GLY A 251 -8.67 3.02 10.79
N TYR A 252 -8.70 2.11 9.83
CA TYR A 252 -7.62 1.89 8.87
C TYR A 252 -7.29 3.15 8.04
N ASP A 253 -6.06 3.18 7.50
CA ASP A 253 -5.72 3.86 6.25
C ASP A 253 -5.45 2.77 5.18
N LEU A 254 -4.34 2.69 4.46
CA LEU A 254 -4.31 1.87 3.23
C LEU A 254 -4.77 0.42 3.45
N ILE A 255 -5.73 -0.11 2.67
CA ILE A 255 -6.09 -1.54 2.67
C ILE A 255 -5.83 -2.12 1.28
N ILE A 256 -5.09 -3.24 1.17
CA ILE A 256 -4.83 -3.92 -0.12
C ILE A 256 -4.89 -5.42 0.06
N SER A 257 -5.59 -6.13 -0.83
CA SER A 257 -5.63 -7.60 -0.84
C SER A 257 -4.57 -8.26 -1.73
N ALA A 258 -3.44 -7.57 -1.95
CA ALA A 258 -2.37 -7.96 -2.87
C ALA A 258 -1.07 -7.16 -2.57
N ASP A 259 0.03 -7.52 -3.23
CA ASP A 259 1.35 -6.92 -2.99
C ASP A 259 1.48 -5.42 -3.36
N ILE A 260 2.27 -4.68 -2.58
CA ILE A 260 2.82 -3.36 -2.93
C ILE A 260 4.18 -3.48 -3.60
N ASN A 261 4.37 -2.76 -4.71
CA ASN A 261 5.69 -2.54 -5.31
C ASN A 261 6.01 -1.03 -5.38
N ILE A 262 7.07 -0.58 -4.71
CA ILE A 262 7.54 0.82 -4.69
C ILE A 262 8.87 0.92 -5.44
N GLY A 263 8.88 1.65 -6.56
CA GLY A 263 10.02 1.76 -7.48
C GLY A 263 10.62 3.17 -7.62
N VAL A 264 11.35 3.37 -8.73
CA VAL A 264 12.21 4.54 -9.00
C VAL A 264 11.53 5.88 -8.71
N GLY A 265 12.03 6.57 -7.67
CA GLY A 265 11.63 7.93 -7.31
C GLY A 265 10.28 8.06 -6.61
N ALA A 266 9.53 6.97 -6.41
CA ALA A 266 8.22 6.99 -5.80
C ALA A 266 8.27 7.50 -4.34
N TYR A 267 7.35 8.40 -3.99
CA TYR A 267 7.17 8.94 -2.65
C TYR A 267 5.75 8.64 -2.17
N VAL A 268 5.64 8.04 -1.00
CA VAL A 268 4.41 7.48 -0.45
C VAL A 268 4.18 7.97 0.98
N THR A 269 2.94 8.29 1.32
CA THR A 269 2.55 8.65 2.70
C THR A 269 1.11 8.21 2.99
N ALA A 270 0.94 7.45 4.07
CA ALA A 270 -0.32 6.90 4.58
C ALA A 270 -0.44 7.21 6.09
N VAL A 271 -1.61 7.62 6.62
CA VAL A 271 -1.75 8.31 7.93
C VAL A 271 -3.11 8.04 8.61
N GLY A 272 -3.26 6.82 9.15
CA GLY A 272 -4.42 6.22 9.84
C GLY A 272 -5.44 7.21 10.40
N GLY A 273 -6.70 7.02 10.02
CA GLY A 273 -7.85 7.66 10.65
C GLY A 273 -7.97 7.33 12.13
N LYS A 274 -8.50 8.28 12.93
CA LYS A 274 -8.87 8.00 14.32
C LYS A 274 -10.12 7.13 14.36
N ALA A 275 -10.04 5.96 14.98
CA ALA A 275 -11.20 5.17 15.35
C ALA A 275 -11.03 4.47 16.70
N LYS A 276 -11.99 3.63 17.05
CA LYS A 276 -12.13 3.05 18.39
C LYS A 276 -11.39 1.72 18.53
N PHE A 277 -11.41 0.87 17.50
CA PHE A 277 -10.89 -0.52 17.58
C PHE A 277 -9.70 -0.82 16.68
N TYR A 278 -9.40 -0.01 15.69
CA TYR A 278 -8.27 -0.30 14.81
C TYR A 278 -7.71 1.00 14.25
N SER A 279 -6.42 1.04 13.98
CA SER A 279 -5.83 1.99 13.06
C SER A 279 -4.61 1.36 12.42
N ALA A 280 -4.36 1.66 11.15
CA ALA A 280 -3.11 1.30 10.51
C ALA A 280 -2.77 2.35 9.47
N GLY A 281 -1.53 2.81 9.37
CA GLY A 281 -1.10 3.63 8.24
C GLY A 281 -1.23 2.84 6.93
N ILE A 282 -0.74 1.61 6.94
CA ILE A 282 -0.92 0.61 5.88
C ILE A 282 -1.42 -0.69 6.50
N ASN A 283 -2.36 -1.34 5.86
CA ASN A 283 -2.88 -2.68 6.10
C ASN A 283 -2.88 -3.43 4.76
N ILE A 284 -2.33 -4.64 4.70
CA ILE A 284 -2.14 -5.33 3.43
C ILE A 284 -2.15 -6.85 3.62
N ASP A 285 -2.92 -7.58 2.82
CA ASP A 285 -2.96 -9.05 2.82
C ASP A 285 -1.72 -9.65 2.14
N GLY A 286 -1.16 -8.93 1.14
CA GLY A 286 0.11 -9.24 0.48
C GLY A 286 1.36 -8.64 1.16
N GLY A 287 2.46 -8.62 0.42
CA GLY A 287 3.76 -8.10 0.85
C GLY A 287 4.08 -6.68 0.37
N ILE A 288 5.14 -6.05 0.89
CA ILE A 288 5.63 -4.73 0.43
C ILE A 288 7.06 -4.84 -0.07
N TYR A 289 7.31 -4.47 -1.33
CA TYR A 289 8.61 -4.52 -1.98
C TYR A 289 9.08 -3.10 -2.37
N CYS A 290 10.03 -2.54 -1.61
CA CYS A 290 10.65 -1.23 -1.89
C CYS A 290 12.01 -1.41 -2.57
N ASP A 291 12.09 -1.18 -3.87
CA ASP A 291 13.28 -1.47 -4.70
C ASP A 291 13.60 -0.29 -5.65
N ASN A 292 14.68 -0.41 -6.43
CA ASN A 292 14.99 0.47 -7.57
C ASN A 292 15.08 1.98 -7.27
N ASN A 293 15.63 2.39 -6.12
CA ASN A 293 15.67 3.79 -5.67
C ASN A 293 14.28 4.39 -5.39
N ALA A 294 13.44 3.67 -4.65
CA ALA A 294 12.30 4.26 -3.95
C ALA A 294 12.75 5.49 -3.14
N ARG A 295 11.94 6.56 -3.08
CA ARG A 295 12.32 7.80 -2.39
C ARG A 295 11.92 7.76 -0.91
N SER A 296 10.64 7.48 -0.62
CA SER A 296 10.18 7.29 0.74
C SER A 296 8.87 6.51 0.80
N LEU A 297 8.74 5.66 1.81
CA LEU A 297 7.48 5.11 2.31
C LEU A 297 7.24 5.69 3.72
N VAL A 298 6.08 6.29 3.95
CA VAL A 298 5.67 6.76 5.28
C VAL A 298 4.30 6.17 5.59
N ALA A 299 4.14 5.54 6.75
CA ALA A 299 2.91 4.86 7.16
C ALA A 299 2.69 5.09 8.65
N ILE A 300 1.64 5.82 9.03
CA ILE A 300 1.42 6.28 10.40
C ILE A 300 0.03 5.82 10.85
N GLY A 301 -0.11 5.08 11.94
CA GLY A 301 -1.37 4.81 12.62
C GLY A 301 -1.80 5.97 13.53
N SER A 302 -3.11 6.13 13.69
CA SER A 302 -3.69 7.04 14.68
C SER A 302 -3.86 6.38 16.03
N ASP A 303 -4.01 7.22 17.07
CA ASP A 303 -4.36 6.75 18.40
C ASP A 303 -5.83 6.27 18.41
N THR A 304 -6.08 5.12 19.02
CA THR A 304 -7.40 4.54 19.27
C THR A 304 -7.73 4.55 20.76
N ASP A 305 -9.01 4.35 21.10
CA ASP A 305 -9.38 4.07 22.49
C ASP A 305 -8.82 2.67 22.87
N PRO A 306 -8.16 2.49 24.02
CA PRO A 306 -7.70 1.17 24.47
C PRO A 306 -8.90 0.35 24.96
N VAL A 307 -9.38 -0.59 24.14
CA VAL A 307 -10.54 -1.44 24.44
C VAL A 307 -10.13 -2.90 24.37
N TYR A 308 -10.49 -3.65 25.41
CA TYR A 308 -10.25 -5.08 25.54
C TYR A 308 -11.28 -5.88 24.71
N ALA A 309 -10.91 -7.06 24.21
CA ALA A 309 -11.82 -7.94 23.47
C ALA A 309 -12.95 -8.49 24.36
N ASP A 310 -14.19 -8.41 23.89
CA ASP A 310 -15.40 -8.91 24.55
C ASP A 310 -16.01 -10.04 23.70
N GLU A 311 -17.02 -10.76 24.21
CA GLU A 311 -17.75 -11.82 23.48
C GLU A 311 -18.42 -11.36 22.15
N THR A 312 -18.32 -10.07 21.82
CA THR A 312 -18.82 -9.42 20.61
C THR A 312 -17.73 -8.88 19.66
N LEU A 313 -16.45 -9.01 20.01
CA LEU A 313 -15.31 -8.45 19.28
C LEU A 313 -14.18 -9.50 19.18
N ASP A 314 -13.85 -9.95 17.97
CA ASP A 314 -12.81 -10.98 17.76
C ASP A 314 -11.41 -10.55 18.24
N HIS A 315 -11.10 -9.25 18.24
CA HIS A 315 -9.78 -8.71 18.59
C HIS A 315 -9.86 -7.43 19.44
N PRO A 316 -8.84 -7.15 20.30
CA PRO A 316 -8.75 -5.90 21.06
C PRO A 316 -8.36 -4.72 20.15
N SER A 317 -8.29 -3.49 20.68
CA SER A 317 -8.04 -2.33 19.83
C SER A 317 -6.58 -2.17 19.37
N CYS A 318 -6.36 -2.04 18.06
CA CYS A 318 -5.01 -2.02 17.47
C CYS A 318 -4.61 -0.65 16.90
N SER A 319 -3.31 -0.33 16.86
CA SER A 319 -2.76 0.76 16.05
C SER A 319 -1.43 0.37 15.43
N TYR A 320 -1.31 0.48 14.11
CA TYR A 320 -0.12 0.07 13.37
C TYR A 320 0.44 1.17 12.45
N GLY A 321 1.76 1.21 12.26
CA GLY A 321 2.32 1.99 11.15
C GLY A 321 2.07 1.26 9.83
N ILE A 322 2.61 0.05 9.72
CA ILE A 322 2.32 -0.94 8.66
C ILE A 322 1.80 -2.21 9.35
N ASN A 323 0.70 -2.78 8.87
CA ASN A 323 0.19 -4.11 9.17
C ASN A 323 0.20 -4.92 7.87
N SER A 324 0.75 -6.13 7.88
CA SER A 324 0.90 -6.95 6.67
C SER A 324 0.71 -8.41 6.99
N TYR A 325 -0.10 -9.14 6.21
CA TYR A 325 -0.19 -10.61 6.26
C TYR A 325 0.79 -11.27 5.27
N GLY A 326 1.52 -10.48 4.46
CA GLY A 326 2.56 -10.96 3.56
C GLY A 326 3.97 -10.55 3.99
N ASN A 327 4.95 -10.81 3.11
CA ASN A 327 6.36 -10.55 3.37
C ASN A 327 6.77 -9.11 3.06
N LEU A 328 7.60 -8.50 3.90
CA LEU A 328 8.12 -7.15 3.70
C LEU A 328 9.58 -7.19 3.23
N SER A 329 9.90 -6.48 2.14
CA SER A 329 11.24 -6.39 1.56
C SER A 329 11.63 -4.95 1.25
N PHE A 330 12.63 -4.43 1.96
CA PHE A 330 13.07 -3.04 1.88
C PHE A 330 14.53 -2.94 1.41
N LYS A 331 14.72 -2.80 0.10
CA LYS A 331 16.04 -2.76 -0.54
C LYS A 331 16.56 -1.34 -0.81
N SER A 332 15.68 -0.34 -0.87
CA SER A 332 16.10 1.05 -1.09
C SER A 332 15.11 2.07 -0.51
N GLY A 333 15.58 3.32 -0.39
CA GLY A 333 14.77 4.45 0.09
C GLY A 333 14.69 4.56 1.61
N THR A 334 13.79 5.42 2.07
CA THR A 334 13.50 5.61 3.51
C THR A 334 12.11 5.08 3.83
N VAL A 335 11.99 4.15 4.78
CA VAL A 335 10.71 3.66 5.30
C VAL A 335 10.51 4.24 6.69
N ARG A 336 9.36 4.85 6.97
CA ARG A 336 8.99 5.34 8.30
C ARG A 336 7.60 4.84 8.66
N ALA A 337 7.53 3.96 9.65
CA ALA A 337 6.32 3.35 10.14
C ALA A 337 6.07 3.78 11.60
N GLU A 338 4.92 4.34 11.95
CA GLU A 338 4.65 4.82 13.32
C GLU A 338 3.25 4.48 13.78
N ALA A 339 3.09 3.73 14.88
CA ALA A 339 1.79 3.48 15.49
C ALA A 339 1.35 4.59 16.45
N GLY A 340 0.03 4.75 16.60
CA GLY A 340 -0.59 5.53 17.66
C GLY A 340 -0.66 4.78 19.00
N TYR A 341 -1.32 5.39 19.98
CA TYR A 341 -1.67 4.69 21.23
C TYR A 341 -2.88 3.77 21.02
N ALA A 342 -2.85 2.52 21.50
CA ALA A 342 -3.94 1.55 21.35
C ALA A 342 -3.91 0.47 22.47
N TYR A 343 -4.67 -0.62 22.36
CA TYR A 343 -4.46 -1.80 23.22
C TYR A 343 -3.21 -2.58 22.79
N ASP A 344 -3.11 -2.86 21.48
CA ASP A 344 -1.92 -3.35 20.79
C ASP A 344 -1.41 -2.26 19.83
N SER A 345 -0.13 -1.90 19.93
CA SER A 345 0.47 -0.81 19.17
C SER A 345 1.81 -1.22 18.58
N CYS A 346 1.93 -1.32 17.26
CA CYS A 346 3.18 -1.75 16.62
C CYS A 346 3.57 -0.94 15.39
N GLY A 347 4.81 -0.45 15.33
CA GLY A 347 5.30 0.33 14.18
C GLY A 347 5.19 -0.43 12.85
N ILE A 348 5.70 -1.66 12.78
CA ILE A 348 5.55 -2.60 11.66
C ILE A 348 5.10 -3.92 12.25
N ASN A 349 3.88 -4.34 11.94
CA ASN A 349 3.31 -5.64 12.26
C ASN A 349 3.28 -6.50 10.99
N ALA A 350 4.24 -7.41 10.83
CA ALA A 350 4.20 -8.45 9.81
C ALA A 350 3.64 -9.72 10.45
N LEU A 351 2.40 -10.07 10.16
CA LEU A 351 1.71 -11.27 10.65
C LEU A 351 2.14 -12.50 9.85
N THR A 352 2.02 -13.67 10.47
CA THR A 352 2.32 -14.96 9.84
C THR A 352 1.12 -15.91 9.89
N GLU A 353 0.87 -16.59 8.77
CA GLU A 353 0.17 -17.87 8.72
C GLU A 353 1.21 -18.98 8.81
N THR A 354 0.91 -20.02 9.60
CA THR A 354 1.82 -21.15 9.80
C THR A 354 1.22 -22.44 9.26
N GLU A 355 2.04 -23.22 8.56
CA GLU A 355 1.73 -24.60 8.21
C GLU A 355 2.42 -25.53 9.22
N TYR A 356 1.78 -26.65 9.58
CA TYR A 356 2.38 -27.64 10.46
C TYR A 356 3.06 -28.73 9.61
N ASP A 357 4.40 -28.75 9.61
CA ASP A 357 5.17 -29.77 8.94
C ASP A 357 5.12 -31.08 9.75
N THR A 358 4.46 -32.09 9.17
CA THR A 358 4.30 -33.41 9.80
C THR A 358 5.54 -34.30 9.73
N GLU A 359 6.55 -33.96 8.93
CA GLU A 359 7.81 -34.71 8.84
C GLU A 359 8.83 -34.22 9.88
N THR A 360 8.84 -32.92 10.21
CA THR A 360 9.72 -32.32 11.23
C THR A 360 9.05 -32.10 12.59
N GLU A 361 7.72 -32.25 12.67
CA GLU A 361 6.86 -31.93 13.82
C GLU A 361 6.90 -30.44 14.25
N THR A 362 7.27 -29.53 13.34
CA THR A 362 7.40 -28.07 13.59
C THR A 362 6.40 -27.23 12.81
N TYR A 363 6.03 -26.07 13.36
CA TYR A 363 5.34 -25.04 12.58
C TYR A 363 6.33 -24.27 11.71
N ILE A 364 6.03 -24.12 10.42
CA ILE A 364 6.79 -23.32 9.46
C ILE A 364 6.00 -22.05 9.09
N PRO A 365 6.62 -20.86 9.08
CA PRO A 365 5.96 -19.64 8.61
C PRO A 365 5.82 -19.68 7.09
N LEU A 366 4.61 -19.39 6.59
CA LEU A 366 4.36 -19.26 5.15
C LEU A 366 4.67 -17.84 4.63
N ASN A 367 4.59 -16.86 5.54
CA ASN A 367 4.72 -15.42 5.31
C ASN A 367 5.07 -14.71 6.64
N GLY A 368 5.11 -13.37 6.62
CA GLY A 368 5.46 -12.55 7.78
C GLY A 368 6.97 -12.26 7.91
N ASP A 369 7.78 -12.60 6.91
CA ASP A 369 9.20 -12.24 6.86
C ASP A 369 9.39 -10.73 6.72
N VAL A 370 10.44 -10.20 7.34
CA VAL A 370 10.92 -8.82 7.11
C VAL A 370 12.38 -8.83 6.67
N LYS A 371 12.65 -8.32 5.46
CA LYS A 371 13.98 -8.34 4.82
C LYS A 371 14.45 -6.93 4.50
N ILE A 372 15.51 -6.45 5.16
CA ILE A 372 16.10 -5.12 4.97
C ILE A 372 17.48 -5.26 4.32
N ASP A 373 17.60 -4.78 3.08
CA ASP A 373 18.84 -4.87 2.29
C ASP A 373 19.12 -3.58 1.52
N GLY A 374 19.35 -2.48 2.25
CA GLY A 374 19.81 -1.21 1.69
C GLY A 374 18.87 -0.02 1.94
N ALA A 375 17.67 -0.26 2.49
CA ALA A 375 16.77 0.79 2.92
C ALA A 375 17.14 1.38 4.31
N ASN A 376 16.67 2.60 4.57
CA ASN A 376 16.69 3.22 5.89
C ASN A 376 15.29 3.08 6.52
N VAL A 377 15.09 2.06 7.36
CA VAL A 377 13.82 1.76 8.03
C VAL A 377 13.79 2.39 9.43
N THR A 378 12.72 3.10 9.75
CA THR A 378 12.39 3.60 11.09
C THR A 378 11.00 3.10 11.45
N THR A 379 10.85 2.48 12.61
CA THR A 379 9.60 1.87 13.06
C THR A 379 9.37 2.13 14.54
N VAL A 380 8.20 2.66 14.90
CA VAL A 380 7.96 3.25 16.24
C VAL A 380 6.54 2.95 16.74
N SER A 381 6.40 2.48 17.98
CA SER A 381 5.15 2.55 18.74
C SER A 381 5.16 3.77 19.69
N LYS A 382 4.06 4.52 19.74
CA LYS A 382 3.87 5.59 20.73
C LYS A 382 3.67 5.00 22.14
N GLY A 383 2.81 3.99 22.27
CA GLY A 383 2.43 3.33 23.51
C GLY A 383 1.27 2.36 23.30
N GLY A 384 1.04 1.45 24.24
CA GLY A 384 -0.05 0.50 24.24
C GLY A 384 -0.64 0.30 25.64
N TYR A 385 -1.83 -0.27 25.74
CA TYR A 385 -2.35 -0.75 27.03
C TYR A 385 -1.71 -2.08 27.43
N ALA A 386 -1.57 -3.02 26.48
CA ALA A 386 -0.92 -4.30 26.69
C ALA A 386 0.38 -4.42 25.89
N TYR A 387 0.32 -4.29 24.56
CA TYR A 387 1.46 -4.54 23.67
C TYR A 387 1.91 -3.26 22.98
N SER A 388 3.22 -3.03 22.90
CA SER A 388 3.76 -1.75 22.43
C SER A 388 5.12 -1.90 21.75
N ASP A 389 5.13 -2.50 20.56
CA ASP A 389 6.34 -2.93 19.87
C ASP A 389 6.85 -1.94 18.81
N GLY A 390 8.17 -1.84 18.67
CA GLY A 390 8.77 -1.13 17.55
C GLY A 390 8.49 -1.86 16.23
N MET A 391 8.66 -3.17 16.23
CA MET A 391 8.41 -4.09 15.11
C MET A 391 7.95 -5.43 15.67
N TYR A 392 6.93 -6.03 15.07
CA TYR A 392 6.52 -7.41 15.22
C TYR A 392 6.76 -8.12 13.88
N VAL A 393 7.45 -9.25 13.91
CA VAL A 393 7.78 -10.07 12.75
C VAL A 393 7.28 -11.48 13.01
N GLY A 394 6.24 -11.91 12.30
CA GLY A 394 5.65 -13.22 12.46
C GLY A 394 6.55 -14.33 11.93
N GLY A 395 7.28 -14.07 10.84
CA GLY A 395 8.28 -14.96 10.23
C GLY A 395 9.72 -14.65 10.68
N ASP A 396 10.67 -14.69 9.73
CA ASP A 396 12.07 -14.34 9.96
C ASP A 396 12.36 -12.84 9.74
N LEU A 397 13.17 -12.24 10.62
CA LEU A 397 13.76 -10.92 10.40
C LEU A 397 15.18 -11.06 9.83
N THR A 398 15.43 -10.56 8.62
CA THR A 398 16.78 -10.44 8.04
C THR A 398 17.17 -8.98 7.81
N VAL A 399 18.36 -8.59 8.26
CA VAL A 399 18.96 -7.27 7.98
C VAL A 399 20.39 -7.46 7.49
N SER A 400 20.61 -7.29 6.19
CA SER A 400 21.92 -7.45 5.52
C SER A 400 22.63 -6.13 5.26
N SER A 401 21.88 -5.06 4.95
CA SER A 401 22.45 -3.75 4.68
C SER A 401 21.43 -2.61 4.89
N GLY A 402 21.91 -1.36 4.93
CA GLY A 402 21.08 -0.18 5.24
C GLY A 402 21.04 0.14 6.74
N SER A 403 19.89 0.60 7.24
CA SER A 403 19.70 0.86 8.68
C SER A 403 18.30 0.53 9.17
N LEU A 404 18.19 0.00 10.39
CA LEU A 404 16.93 -0.21 11.11
C LEU A 404 16.94 0.59 12.42
N THR A 405 15.97 1.48 12.61
CA THR A 405 15.68 2.10 13.91
C THR A 405 14.33 1.61 14.40
N ALA A 406 14.30 0.80 15.46
CA ALA A 406 13.07 0.24 16.01
C ALA A 406 12.85 0.75 17.45
N ALA A 407 11.64 1.22 17.74
CA ALA A 407 11.32 1.83 19.03
C ALA A 407 9.97 1.38 19.60
N GLY A 408 10.00 0.57 20.66
CA GLY A 408 8.83 0.22 21.47
C GLY A 408 8.27 1.43 22.22
N GLY A 409 6.95 1.43 22.41
CA GLY A 409 6.24 2.45 23.16
C GLY A 409 6.11 2.09 24.65
N THR A 410 5.38 2.89 25.42
CA THR A 410 5.07 2.57 26.82
C THR A 410 3.87 1.63 26.88
N ALA A 411 4.00 0.47 27.53
CA ALA A 411 2.86 -0.36 27.90
C ALA A 411 2.37 0.00 29.32
N ASP A 412 1.10 0.38 29.49
CA ASP A 412 0.52 0.81 30.78
C ASP A 412 -0.83 0.13 31.05
N ALA A 413 -0.79 -1.17 31.39
CA ALA A 413 -1.97 -1.89 31.84
C ALA A 413 -2.31 -1.49 33.28
N THR A 414 -3.47 -0.87 33.45
CA THR A 414 -4.02 -0.57 34.78
C THR A 414 -4.45 -1.81 35.57
N ASN A 415 -4.60 -2.97 34.90
CA ASN A 415 -4.91 -4.25 35.51
C ASN A 415 -3.68 -5.17 35.56
N LYS A 416 -3.29 -5.60 36.77
CA LYS A 416 -2.14 -6.48 37.02
C LYS A 416 -2.27 -7.90 36.46
N ASP A 417 -3.48 -8.31 36.08
CA ASP A 417 -3.73 -9.61 35.47
C ASP A 417 -3.52 -9.62 33.95
N VAL A 418 -3.35 -8.45 33.32
CA VAL A 418 -3.05 -8.33 31.89
C VAL A 418 -1.54 -8.50 31.65
N GLN A 419 -1.17 -9.31 30.65
CA GLN A 419 0.21 -9.42 30.17
C GLN A 419 0.58 -8.13 29.40
N THR A 420 1.79 -7.64 29.61
CA THR A 420 2.25 -6.35 29.07
C THR A 420 3.66 -6.46 28.53
N GLU A 421 3.87 -6.01 27.31
CA GLU A 421 5.18 -6.09 26.65
C GLU A 421 5.48 -4.80 25.89
N SER A 422 6.77 -4.46 25.85
CA SER A 422 7.31 -3.30 25.14
C SER A 422 8.67 -3.68 24.57
N ASN A 423 8.65 -4.17 23.32
CA ASN A 423 9.83 -4.65 22.63
C ASN A 423 10.27 -3.62 21.59
N ALA A 424 11.58 -3.47 21.34
CA ALA A 424 11.97 -2.76 20.12
C ALA A 424 11.73 -3.63 18.88
N ILE A 425 11.97 -4.95 19.00
CA ILE A 425 11.64 -5.97 18.00
C ILE A 425 11.08 -7.21 18.73
N TYR A 426 9.96 -7.73 18.24
CA TYR A 426 9.44 -9.07 18.54
C TYR A 426 9.52 -9.92 17.26
N ALA A 427 10.01 -11.15 17.35
CA ALA A 427 10.07 -12.11 16.25
C ALA A 427 9.44 -13.45 16.64
N GLY A 428 8.56 -13.98 15.78
CA GLY A 428 7.96 -15.31 15.88
C GLY A 428 8.97 -16.43 15.60
N TYR A 429 9.95 -16.17 14.74
CA TYR A 429 11.05 -17.10 14.42
C TYR A 429 12.41 -16.40 14.56
N GLY A 430 13.30 -16.57 13.57
CA GLY A 430 14.71 -16.20 13.65
C GLY A 430 14.98 -14.72 13.38
N VAL A 431 16.13 -14.25 13.87
CA VAL A 431 16.60 -12.88 13.64
C VAL A 431 18.04 -12.90 13.13
N ALA A 432 18.24 -12.64 11.84
CA ALA A 432 19.54 -12.62 11.16
C ALA A 432 19.96 -11.19 10.79
N ILE A 433 20.65 -10.49 11.69
CA ILE A 433 21.20 -9.15 11.45
C ILE A 433 22.68 -9.31 11.07
N THR A 434 22.96 -9.41 9.78
CA THR A 434 24.30 -9.70 9.24
C THR A 434 25.10 -8.46 8.85
N GLY A 435 24.46 -7.30 8.70
CA GLY A 435 25.12 -6.03 8.42
C GLY A 435 24.23 -4.80 8.64
N GLY A 436 24.74 -3.62 8.27
CA GLY A 436 24.05 -2.34 8.44
C GLY A 436 24.16 -1.75 9.86
N THR A 437 23.33 -0.74 10.14
CA THR A 437 23.25 -0.08 11.46
C THR A 437 21.88 -0.31 12.09
N VAL A 438 21.85 -0.82 13.32
CA VAL A 438 20.61 -1.05 14.08
C VAL A 438 20.57 -0.16 15.32
N THR A 439 19.45 0.54 15.54
CA THR A 439 19.21 1.32 16.76
C THR A 439 17.91 0.83 17.36
N LEU A 440 17.98 0.35 18.60
CA LEU A 440 16.84 -0.17 19.33
C LEU A 440 16.51 0.78 20.48
N THR A 441 15.24 0.89 20.83
CA THR A 441 14.79 1.62 22.02
C THR A 441 13.52 0.97 22.54
N CYS A 442 13.45 0.67 23.82
CA CYS A 442 12.22 0.29 24.49
C CYS A 442 11.92 1.32 25.58
N LYS A 443 10.66 1.38 26.03
CA LYS A 443 10.24 2.23 27.14
C LYS A 443 9.78 1.37 28.31
N ASP A 444 9.70 1.97 29.49
CA ASP A 444 9.32 1.23 30.69
C ASP A 444 7.87 0.73 30.60
N VAL A 445 7.65 -0.48 31.11
CA VAL A 445 6.33 -1.09 31.32
C VAL A 445 5.82 -0.63 32.70
N ALA A 446 4.63 -0.06 32.73
CA ALA A 446 3.98 0.36 33.97
C ALA A 446 3.00 -0.71 34.46
N ASN A 447 3.12 -1.07 35.75
CA ASN A 447 2.19 -1.89 36.54
C ASN A 447 1.94 -3.36 36.11
N GLY A 448 2.40 -3.80 34.95
CA GLY A 448 2.27 -5.17 34.44
C GLY A 448 3.32 -6.17 34.97
N ARG A 449 3.28 -7.41 34.45
CA ARG A 449 4.04 -8.56 34.99
C ARG A 449 5.39 -8.86 34.32
N ASP A 450 5.59 -8.43 33.06
CA ASP A 450 6.68 -8.91 32.21
C ASP A 450 7.53 -7.78 31.57
N ALA A 451 8.54 -8.17 30.79
CA ALA A 451 9.74 -7.37 30.52
C ALA A 451 9.63 -6.32 29.41
N SER A 452 10.50 -5.31 29.48
CA SER A 452 10.79 -4.32 28.43
C SER A 452 12.14 -4.68 27.80
N CYS A 453 12.15 -5.20 26.57
CA CYS A 453 13.35 -5.80 25.98
C CYS A 453 13.73 -5.25 24.58
N GLY A 454 14.98 -5.49 24.18
CA GLY A 454 15.51 -5.02 22.90
C GLY A 454 15.04 -5.87 21.71
N ILE A 455 15.31 -7.17 21.75
CA ILE A 455 14.86 -8.13 20.74
C ILE A 455 14.33 -9.35 21.50
N TYR A 456 13.09 -9.73 21.22
CA TYR A 456 12.49 -11.02 21.57
C TYR A 456 12.44 -11.91 20.33
N ALA A 457 12.79 -13.19 20.47
CA ALA A 457 12.72 -14.18 19.40
C ALA A 457 12.55 -15.59 19.99
N PHE A 458 11.75 -16.45 19.34
CA PHE A 458 11.66 -17.86 19.73
C PHE A 458 12.84 -18.69 19.19
N ASP A 459 13.27 -18.39 17.96
CA ASP A 459 14.34 -19.10 17.26
C ASP A 459 15.70 -18.35 17.34
N PRO A 460 16.80 -18.97 16.88
CA PRO A 460 18.14 -18.41 17.06
C PRO A 460 18.35 -17.01 16.47
N ILE A 461 18.95 -16.13 17.27
CA ILE A 461 19.39 -14.80 16.84
C ILE A 461 20.83 -14.91 16.31
N VAL A 462 21.03 -14.58 15.03
CA VAL A 462 22.32 -14.52 14.34
C VAL A 462 22.73 -13.06 14.16
N LEU A 463 23.82 -12.66 14.82
CA LEU A 463 24.38 -11.31 14.74
C LEU A 463 25.73 -11.32 14.01
N GLY A 464 25.83 -10.50 12.96
CA GLY A 464 27.02 -10.36 12.12
C GLY A 464 28.12 -9.53 12.79
N LYS A 465 29.37 -9.90 12.51
CA LYS A 465 30.59 -9.26 13.05
C LYS A 465 30.75 -7.76 12.71
N ASP A 466 30.09 -7.29 11.65
CA ASP A 466 30.25 -5.94 11.10
C ASP A 466 29.01 -5.04 11.38
N MET A 467 28.18 -5.43 12.36
CA MET A 467 26.95 -4.75 12.79
C MET A 467 27.19 -3.72 13.91
N LEU A 468 26.53 -2.56 13.85
CA LEU A 468 26.48 -1.59 14.96
C LEU A 468 25.08 -1.52 15.58
N VAL A 469 24.94 -1.97 16.84
CA VAL A 469 23.73 -1.81 17.67
C VAL A 469 23.88 -0.61 18.60
N ARG A 470 22.80 0.17 18.80
CA ARG A 470 22.75 1.33 19.72
C ARG A 470 21.49 1.32 20.60
N ASN A 471 21.61 1.90 21.80
CA ASN A 471 20.53 2.23 22.75
C ASN A 471 19.61 1.08 23.25
N ALA A 472 19.98 -0.17 23.01
CA ALA A 472 19.24 -1.33 23.50
C ALA A 472 19.37 -1.50 25.03
N LYS A 473 18.24 -1.75 25.71
CA LYS A 473 18.15 -2.28 27.09
C LYS A 473 18.14 -3.81 26.96
N THR A 474 19.31 -4.45 27.03
CA THR A 474 19.50 -5.83 26.58
C THR A 474 19.20 -6.87 27.65
N ASP A 475 17.91 -7.16 27.87
CA ASP A 475 17.49 -8.46 28.36
C ASP A 475 17.21 -9.35 27.14
N PHE A 476 18.20 -10.15 26.72
CA PHE A 476 18.03 -11.13 25.65
C PHE A 476 17.32 -12.36 26.21
N VAL A 477 16.11 -12.65 25.72
CA VAL A 477 15.35 -13.84 26.08
C VAL A 477 15.03 -14.62 24.81
N ALA A 478 15.70 -15.76 24.66
CA ALA A 478 15.23 -16.84 23.80
C ALA A 478 14.39 -17.80 24.66
N GLY A 479 13.22 -18.21 24.18
CA GLY A 479 12.47 -19.32 24.78
C GLY A 479 13.24 -20.64 24.66
N ASP A 480 13.02 -21.68 25.46
CA ASP A 480 12.08 -21.89 26.58
C ASP A 480 12.84 -22.33 27.84
N THR A 481 13.77 -21.51 28.32
CA THR A 481 14.41 -21.72 29.63
C THR A 481 14.47 -20.43 30.44
N GLN A 482 14.19 -20.55 31.75
CA GLN A 482 14.24 -19.43 32.70
C GLN A 482 15.67 -18.95 32.97
N ILE A 483 16.31 -18.32 31.98
CA ILE A 483 17.54 -17.55 32.18
C ILE A 483 17.12 -16.17 32.68
N LYS A 484 17.16 -15.97 34.00
CA LYS A 484 16.92 -14.66 34.60
C LYS A 484 17.99 -13.67 34.10
N PRO A 485 17.63 -12.48 33.58
CA PRO A 485 18.61 -11.57 33.02
C PRO A 485 19.63 -11.08 34.04
N LYS A 486 20.85 -10.79 33.55
CA LYS A 486 21.77 -9.87 34.22
C LYS A 486 21.64 -8.51 33.52
N SER A 487 21.08 -7.55 34.25
CA SER A 487 21.00 -6.15 33.82
C SER A 487 22.36 -5.59 33.40
N PHE A 488 22.44 -5.01 32.21
CA PHE A 488 23.58 -4.20 31.77
C PHE A 488 23.17 -2.73 31.62
N ASP A 489 23.71 -1.88 32.49
CA ASP A 489 23.50 -0.43 32.43
C ASP A 489 24.54 0.24 31.49
N VAL A 490 24.08 0.61 30.29
CA VAL A 490 24.74 1.56 29.34
C VAL A 490 26.05 1.04 28.66
N PRO A 491 26.48 1.66 27.55
CA PRO A 491 25.92 1.60 26.21
C PRO A 491 26.61 0.51 25.35
N VAL A 492 25.83 -0.24 24.56
CA VAL A 492 26.42 -1.25 23.66
C VAL A 492 27.24 -0.57 22.56
N VAL A 493 28.55 -0.83 22.56
CA VAL A 493 29.46 -0.69 21.42
C VAL A 493 29.96 -2.09 21.11
N ILE A 494 29.51 -2.69 20.02
CA ILE A 494 30.03 -3.99 19.58
C ILE A 494 31.30 -3.74 18.75
N GLU A 495 32.45 -3.74 19.42
CA GLU A 495 33.72 -4.02 18.76
C GLU A 495 34.41 -5.23 19.41
N LYS A 496 34.66 -6.23 18.55
CA LYS A 496 35.39 -7.50 18.74
C LYS A 496 34.79 -8.55 19.67
N GLY A 497 34.62 -9.74 19.08
CA GLY A 497 34.02 -10.91 19.71
C GLY A 497 34.95 -11.68 20.65
N SER A 498 34.32 -12.51 21.49
CA SER A 498 34.93 -13.56 22.29
C SER A 498 33.82 -14.34 23.02
N THR A 499 33.27 -15.36 22.38
CA THR A 499 32.75 -16.55 23.07
C THR A 499 33.58 -17.71 22.55
N ASP A 500 34.30 -18.42 23.42
CA ASP A 500 35.29 -19.44 23.01
C ASP A 500 34.65 -20.50 22.09
N ILE A 501 34.87 -20.35 20.78
CA ILE A 501 34.49 -21.36 19.78
C ILE A 501 35.51 -22.49 19.91
N LEU A 502 35.01 -23.68 20.27
CA LEU A 502 35.82 -24.88 20.35
C LEU A 502 36.13 -25.34 18.92
N LEU A 503 37.31 -24.99 18.42
CA LEU A 503 37.74 -25.32 17.06
C LEU A 503 37.62 -26.83 16.80
N GLY A 504 36.78 -27.20 15.83
CA GLY A 504 36.45 -28.59 15.49
C GLY A 504 35.15 -29.13 16.08
N ASP A 505 34.46 -28.40 16.96
CA ASP A 505 33.10 -28.71 17.43
C ASP A 505 32.08 -28.04 16.49
N VAL A 506 31.82 -28.71 15.37
CA VAL A 506 30.95 -28.23 14.29
C VAL A 506 29.48 -28.52 14.60
N ASN A 507 29.22 -29.53 15.44
CA ASN A 507 27.86 -29.93 15.80
C ASN A 507 27.34 -29.28 17.09
N GLY A 508 28.22 -28.68 17.90
CA GLY A 508 27.88 -27.94 19.13
C GLY A 508 27.71 -28.80 20.37
N ASP A 509 28.11 -30.09 20.33
CA ASP A 509 28.01 -31.01 21.47
C ASP A 509 29.19 -30.91 22.47
N LYS A 510 30.14 -30.00 22.21
CA LYS A 510 31.35 -29.72 23.01
C LYS A 510 32.39 -30.84 22.98
N GLU A 511 32.28 -31.78 22.04
CA GLU A 511 33.22 -32.88 21.84
C GLU A 511 33.74 -32.92 20.39
N VAL A 512 35.00 -32.56 20.13
CA VAL A 512 35.59 -32.67 18.78
C VAL A 512 35.74 -34.16 18.39
N ASN A 513 34.82 -34.66 17.57
CA ASN A 513 34.70 -36.08 17.25
C ASN A 513 34.29 -36.34 15.77
N ILE A 514 34.02 -37.61 15.42
CA ILE A 514 33.76 -37.99 14.02
C ILE A 514 32.44 -37.40 13.47
N LYS A 515 31.51 -37.04 14.36
CA LYS A 515 30.27 -36.32 14.00
C LYS A 515 30.57 -34.97 13.36
N ASP A 516 31.60 -34.25 13.81
CA ASP A 516 31.95 -32.92 13.29
C ASP A 516 32.51 -32.99 11.88
N ALA A 517 33.44 -33.91 11.63
CA ALA A 517 33.88 -34.21 10.27
C ALA A 517 32.71 -34.66 9.36
N THR A 518 31.72 -35.36 9.92
CA THR A 518 30.49 -35.74 9.20
C THR A 518 29.57 -34.54 8.96
N ALA A 519 29.49 -33.57 9.88
CA ALA A 519 28.72 -32.34 9.74
C ALA A 519 29.29 -31.46 8.62
N ILE A 520 30.62 -31.29 8.56
CA ILE A 520 31.31 -30.64 7.43
C ILE A 520 31.00 -31.37 6.12
N GLN A 521 31.07 -32.72 6.09
CA GLN A 521 30.79 -33.48 4.88
C GLN A 521 29.33 -33.35 4.41
N LYS A 522 28.35 -33.30 5.32
CA LYS A 522 26.94 -33.02 5.00
C LYS A 522 26.75 -31.61 4.44
N HIS A 523 27.47 -30.63 5.00
CA HIS A 523 27.43 -29.25 4.54
C HIS A 523 27.98 -29.10 3.12
N LEU A 524 29.14 -29.69 2.84
CA LEU A 524 29.75 -29.71 1.50
C LEU A 524 28.94 -30.51 0.46
N ALA A 525 27.97 -31.31 0.90
CA ALA A 525 27.02 -32.01 0.04
C ALA A 525 25.66 -31.30 -0.08
N GLU A 526 25.54 -30.07 0.43
CA GLU A 526 24.31 -29.26 0.45
C GLU A 526 23.13 -29.91 1.21
N LEU A 527 23.42 -30.91 2.06
CA LEU A 527 22.41 -31.65 2.85
C LEU A 527 22.05 -30.97 4.16
N VAL A 528 22.90 -30.05 4.65
CA VAL A 528 22.73 -29.29 5.90
C VAL A 528 23.39 -27.91 5.74
N VAL A 529 22.72 -26.84 6.14
CA VAL A 529 23.33 -25.50 6.27
C VAL A 529 23.91 -25.36 7.68
N LEU A 530 25.18 -24.97 7.80
CA LEU A 530 25.83 -24.73 9.09
C LEU A 530 25.62 -23.28 9.56
N SER A 531 25.51 -23.07 10.88
CA SER A 531 25.50 -21.74 11.48
C SER A 531 26.87 -21.07 11.37
N SER A 532 26.94 -19.74 11.51
CA SER A 532 28.22 -19.00 11.45
C SER A 532 29.25 -19.48 12.48
N GLN A 533 28.81 -19.88 13.68
CA GLN A 533 29.68 -20.45 14.71
C GLN A 533 30.17 -21.85 14.33
N ALA A 534 29.31 -22.68 13.73
CA ALA A 534 29.69 -23.99 13.22
C ALA A 534 30.63 -23.89 12.00
N LEU A 535 30.50 -22.85 11.17
CA LEU A 535 31.43 -22.55 10.08
C LEU A 535 32.81 -22.11 10.61
N GLU A 536 32.86 -21.27 11.64
CA GLU A 536 34.12 -20.87 12.30
C GLU A 536 34.77 -22.04 13.06
N ALA A 537 33.99 -22.94 13.65
CA ALA A 537 34.48 -24.20 14.20
C ALA A 537 34.92 -25.20 13.11
N ALA A 538 34.33 -25.13 11.91
CA ALA A 538 34.59 -26.01 10.79
C ALA A 538 35.83 -25.63 9.96
N ASP A 539 36.34 -24.39 10.03
CA ASP A 539 37.67 -24.02 9.52
C ASP A 539 38.78 -24.54 10.46
N PHE A 540 38.79 -25.86 10.68
CA PHE A 540 39.69 -26.52 11.62
C PHE A 540 41.16 -26.38 11.21
N ASN A 541 41.44 -26.22 9.91
CA ASN A 541 42.78 -26.02 9.39
C ASN A 541 43.22 -24.54 9.34
N GLN A 542 42.28 -23.61 9.56
CA GLN A 542 42.50 -22.15 9.58
C GLN A 542 42.99 -21.59 8.24
N ASP A 543 42.53 -22.14 7.11
CA ASP A 543 42.78 -21.60 5.77
C ASP A 543 41.65 -20.69 5.23
N SER A 544 40.65 -20.39 6.07
CA SER A 544 39.48 -19.54 5.78
C SER A 544 38.49 -20.11 4.75
N ASP A 545 38.70 -21.34 4.27
CA ASP A 545 37.84 -22.04 3.33
C ASP A 545 37.30 -23.31 3.98
N VAL A 546 36.07 -23.33 4.51
CA VAL A 546 35.48 -24.58 5.06
C VAL A 546 35.35 -25.62 3.95
N ASN A 547 36.18 -26.66 3.97
CA ASN A 547 36.28 -27.62 2.88
C ASN A 547 36.62 -29.05 3.34
N ILE A 548 36.79 -29.99 2.41
CA ILE A 548 37.05 -31.40 2.74
C ILE A 548 38.38 -31.62 3.49
N LYS A 549 39.32 -30.67 3.39
CA LYS A 549 40.57 -30.64 4.19
C LYS A 549 40.26 -30.58 5.68
N ASP A 550 39.26 -29.84 6.11
CA ASP A 550 38.91 -29.64 7.52
C ASP A 550 38.31 -30.90 8.13
N ALA A 551 37.33 -31.50 7.44
CA ALA A 551 36.81 -32.82 7.80
C ALA A 551 37.96 -33.86 7.89
N THR A 552 38.92 -33.80 6.97
CA THR A 552 40.12 -34.66 6.99
C THR A 552 41.07 -34.31 8.15
N ALA A 553 41.17 -33.05 8.54
CA ALA A 553 42.05 -32.58 9.62
C ALA A 553 41.47 -32.95 11.01
N ILE A 554 40.16 -32.81 11.19
CA ILE A 554 39.42 -33.35 12.35
C ILE A 554 39.60 -34.87 12.44
N GLN A 555 39.40 -35.61 11.34
CA GLN A 555 39.64 -37.06 11.29
C GLN A 555 41.07 -37.46 11.67
N LYS A 556 42.08 -36.73 11.17
CA LYS A 556 43.48 -36.93 11.57
C LYS A 556 43.70 -36.62 13.05
N LYS A 557 43.02 -35.61 13.61
CA LYS A 557 43.15 -35.26 15.02
C LYS A 557 42.61 -36.37 15.93
N ILE A 558 41.43 -36.88 15.61
CA ILE A 558 40.78 -38.00 16.32
C ILE A 558 41.63 -39.28 16.22
N ALA A 559 42.27 -39.51 15.07
CA ALA A 559 43.19 -40.63 14.86
C ALA A 559 44.57 -40.47 15.52
N GLY A 560 44.86 -39.34 16.19
CA GLY A 560 46.15 -39.07 16.82
C GLY A 560 47.31 -38.85 15.84
N LEU A 561 47.00 -38.41 14.61
CA LEU A 561 47.98 -38.19 13.54
C LEU A 561 48.48 -36.73 13.45
N VAL A 562 47.89 -35.80 14.21
CA VAL A 562 48.23 -34.37 14.36
C VAL A 562 47.87 -33.84 15.75
#